data_AF-A0A416MGD3-F1
#
_entry.id   AF-A0A416MGD3-F1
#
_cell.length_a   1.000
_cell.length_b   1.000
_cell.length_c   1.000
_cell.angle_alpha   90.00
_cell.angle_beta   90.00
_cell.angle_gamma   90.00
#
_symmetry.space_group_name_H-M   'P 1'
#
loop_
_entity.id
_entity.type
_entity.pdbx_description
1 polymer ?
#
loop_
_entity_poly.entity_id
_entity_poly.type
_entity_poly.pdbx_seq_one_letter_code
_entity_poly.pdbx_strand_id
1 'polypeptide(L)'
;MGSIFKKDIVLDEEAFQTAGNEFKTLSADMESLKAEVDEMLQLIKIGFDTPAGAKFIQSCQTTLIKPLEDQRLVITHISDTLTDAKKQYASVFQEYEQLNQSINKE
;
A
#
# COMPACT_ATOMS: atom_id res chain seq x y z
N MET A 1 -7.51 40.41 -8.59
CA MET A 1 -8.22 40.07 -7.34
C MET A 1 -7.41 38.98 -6.66
N GLY A 2 -6.99 39.20 -5.42
CA GLY A 2 -6.10 38.30 -4.70
C GLY A 2 -6.78 36.97 -4.37
N SER A 3 -6.03 35.87 -4.54
CA SER A 3 -6.44 34.52 -4.15
C SER A 3 -6.91 34.53 -2.69
N ILE A 4 -8.21 34.29 -2.50
CA ILE A 4 -8.89 34.29 -1.19
C ILE A 4 -8.57 32.99 -0.44
N PHE A 5 -8.06 31.97 -1.13
CA PHE A 5 -7.68 30.71 -0.53
C PHE A 5 -6.17 30.69 -0.20
N LYS A 6 -5.83 31.34 0.91
CA LYS A 6 -4.51 31.20 1.54
C LYS A 6 -4.41 29.77 2.09
N LYS A 7 -3.90 28.87 1.24
CA LYS A 7 -3.73 27.42 1.42
C LYS A 7 -5.00 26.63 1.09
N ASP A 8 -5.35 26.56 -0.20
CA ASP A 8 -6.18 25.48 -0.70
C ASP A 8 -5.52 24.15 -0.32
N ILE A 9 -6.13 23.39 0.59
CA ILE A 9 -5.86 21.96 0.67
C ILE A 9 -6.52 21.37 -0.58
N VAL A 10 -5.80 21.43 -1.70
CA VAL A 10 -6.22 20.77 -2.93
C VAL A 10 -6.04 19.28 -2.68
N LEU A 11 -7.14 18.60 -2.42
CA LEU A 11 -7.16 17.14 -2.51
C LEU A 11 -6.99 16.80 -3.98
N ASP A 12 -5.96 16.02 -4.30
CA ASP A 12 -5.62 15.63 -5.67
C ASP A 12 -6.09 14.19 -5.91
N GLU A 13 -7.20 14.04 -6.63
CA GLU A 13 -7.80 12.72 -6.90
C GLU A 13 -6.83 11.77 -7.62
N GLU A 14 -6.01 12.29 -8.53
CA GLU A 14 -5.02 11.50 -9.27
C GLU A 14 -3.89 11.04 -8.35
N ALA A 15 -3.44 11.90 -7.43
CA ALA A 15 -2.45 11.52 -6.42
C ALA A 15 -2.98 10.42 -5.49
N PHE A 16 -4.24 10.52 -5.03
CA PHE A 16 -4.87 9.46 -4.23
C PHE A 16 -4.96 8.14 -5.01
N GLN A 17 -5.38 8.19 -6.28
CA GLN A 17 -5.50 7.00 -7.13
C GLN A 17 -4.13 6.35 -7.37
N THR A 18 -3.12 7.16 -7.69
CA THR A 18 -1.76 6.70 -7.97
C THR A 18 -1.15 6.06 -6.73
N ALA A 19 -1.18 6.75 -5.58
CA ALA A 19 -0.68 6.21 -4.33
C ALA A 19 -1.43 4.92 -3.92
N GLY A 20 -2.76 4.89 -4.04
CA GLY A 20 -3.55 3.70 -3.75
C GLY A 20 -3.13 2.49 -4.60
N ASN A 21 -2.89 2.70 -5.91
CA ASN A 21 -2.40 1.68 -6.83
C ASN A 21 -0.97 1.24 -6.51
N GLU A 22 -0.07 2.17 -6.21
CA GLU A 22 1.32 1.87 -5.85
C GLU A 22 1.40 1.02 -4.59
N PHE A 23 0.65 1.36 -3.53
CA PHE A 23 0.60 0.54 -2.32
C PHE A 23 -0.04 -0.84 -2.58
N LYS A 24 -1.01 -0.93 -3.50
CA LYS A 24 -1.58 -2.21 -3.91
C LYS A 24 -0.54 -3.11 -4.60
N THR A 25 0.25 -2.53 -5.51
CA THR A 25 1.35 -3.23 -6.17
C THR A 25 2.40 -3.67 -5.16
N LEU A 26 2.83 -2.76 -4.27
CA LEU A 26 3.80 -3.07 -3.22
C LEU A 26 3.29 -4.20 -2.30
N SER A 27 1.99 -4.22 -1.97
CA SER A 27 1.39 -5.32 -1.21
C SER A 27 1.53 -6.68 -1.92
N ALA A 28 1.37 -6.70 -3.24
CA ALA A 28 1.51 -7.92 -4.03
C ALA A 28 2.98 -8.36 -4.14
N ASP A 29 3.90 -7.41 -4.33
CA ASP A 29 5.34 -7.67 -4.37
C ASP A 29 5.84 -8.26 -3.04
N MET A 30 5.33 -7.77 -1.91
CA MET A 30 5.64 -8.32 -0.59
C MET A 30 5.11 -9.75 -0.39
N GLU A 31 3.95 -10.06 -0.97
CA GLU A 31 3.42 -11.42 -0.94
C GLU A 31 4.29 -12.37 -1.76
N SER A 32 4.77 -11.93 -2.93
CA SER A 32 5.72 -12.69 -3.75
C SER A 32 7.04 -12.91 -3.02
N LEU A 33 7.62 -11.85 -2.44
CA LEU A 33 8.87 -11.95 -1.67
C LEU A 33 8.73 -12.92 -0.49
N LYS A 34 7.62 -12.89 0.22
CA LYS A 34 7.34 -13.85 1.30
C LYS A 34 7.34 -15.29 0.76
N ALA A 35 6.66 -15.53 -0.36
CA ALA A 35 6.60 -16.87 -0.96
C ALA A 35 7.99 -17.37 -1.36
N GLU A 36 8.81 -16.53 -1.99
CA GLU A 36 10.20 -16.86 -2.36
C GLU A 36 11.06 -17.18 -1.12
N VAL A 37 10.93 -16.40 -0.04
CA VAL A 37 11.66 -16.66 1.21
C VAL A 37 11.19 -17.97 1.86
N ASP A 38 9.89 -18.25 1.87
CA ASP A 38 9.36 -19.50 2.43
C ASP A 38 9.85 -20.72 1.63
N GLU A 39 9.81 -20.65 0.29
CA GLU A 39 10.35 -21.70 -0.58
C GLU A 39 11.85 -21.95 -0.31
N MET A 40 12.65 -20.89 -0.23
CA MET A 40 14.06 -20.99 0.12
C MET A 40 14.26 -21.69 1.48
N LEU A 41 13.47 -21.33 2.50
CA LEU A 41 13.55 -21.95 3.82
C LEU A 41 13.15 -23.43 3.80
N GLN A 42 12.16 -23.84 2.98
CA GLN A 42 11.82 -25.25 2.80
C GLN A 42 12.98 -26.04 2.17
N LEU A 43 13.65 -25.48 1.17
CA LEU A 43 14.81 -26.12 0.55
C LEU A 43 15.97 -26.30 1.55
N ILE A 44 16.24 -25.27 2.35
CA ILE A 44 17.26 -25.35 3.42
C ILE A 44 16.88 -26.41 4.45
N LYS A 45 15.59 -26.47 4.84
CA LYS A 45 15.10 -27.47 5.80
C LYS A 45 15.37 -28.91 5.35
N ILE A 46 15.19 -29.20 4.05
CA ILE A 46 15.47 -30.52 3.48
C ILE A 46 16.97 -30.83 3.53
N GLY A 47 17.81 -29.87 3.13
CA GLY A 47 19.28 -30.04 3.13
C GLY A 47 19.91 -30.03 4.52
N PHE A 48 19.19 -29.49 5.52
CA PHE A 48 19.67 -29.29 6.88
C PHE A 48 18.74 -29.93 7.92
N ASP A 49 18.35 -31.18 7.68
CA ASP A 49 17.50 -31.96 8.58
C ASP A 49 18.24 -32.41 9.85
N THR A 50 18.44 -31.45 10.74
CA THR A 50 19.06 -31.64 12.06
C THR A 50 18.28 -30.87 13.11
N PRO A 51 18.43 -31.19 14.42
CA PRO A 51 17.82 -30.40 15.49
C PRO A 51 18.24 -28.92 15.48
N ALA A 52 19.46 -28.62 15.03
CA ALA A 52 19.93 -27.24 14.86
C ALA A 52 19.26 -26.56 13.67
N GLY A 53 19.10 -27.28 12.55
CA GLY A 53 18.37 -26.80 11.38
C GLY A 53 16.90 -26.50 11.67
N ALA A 54 16.21 -27.36 12.41
CA ALA A 54 14.84 -27.10 12.83
C ALA A 54 14.71 -25.79 13.63
N LYS A 55 15.63 -25.53 14.57
CA LYS A 55 15.67 -24.28 15.34
C LYS A 55 15.98 -23.06 14.47
N PHE A 56 16.90 -23.21 13.51
CA PHE A 56 17.24 -22.16 12.57
C PHE A 56 16.01 -21.76 11.73
N ILE A 57 15.32 -22.73 11.12
CA ILE A 57 14.11 -22.48 10.32
C ILE A 57 13.02 -21.82 11.17
N GLN A 58 12.81 -22.28 12.39
CA GLN A 58 11.84 -21.66 13.30
C GLN A 58 12.19 -20.21 13.63
N SER A 59 13.48 -19.90 13.82
CA SER A 59 13.93 -18.52 13.99
C SER A 59 13.61 -17.69 12.74
N CYS A 60 13.92 -18.19 11.53
CA CYS A 60 13.63 -17.49 10.29
C CYS A 60 12.13 -17.22 10.08
N GLN A 61 11.25 -18.16 10.45
CA GLN A 61 9.80 -17.93 10.41
C GLN A 61 9.40 -16.73 11.27
N THR A 62 10.01 -16.59 12.45
CA THR A 62 9.69 -15.50 13.39
C THR A 62 10.34 -14.18 12.99
N THR A 63 11.59 -14.20 12.51
CA THR A 63 12.39 -12.99 12.29
C THR A 63 12.36 -12.50 10.84
N LEU A 64 11.95 -13.31 9.88
CA LEU A 64 11.88 -12.96 8.46
C LEU A 64 10.45 -13.01 7.93
N ILE A 65 9.76 -14.14 8.08
CA ILE A 65 8.41 -14.32 7.49
C ILE A 65 7.38 -13.43 8.19
N LYS A 66 7.31 -13.46 9.52
CA LYS A 66 6.32 -12.68 10.27
C LYS A 66 6.43 -11.17 9.99
N PRO A 67 7.63 -10.53 10.01
CA PRO A 67 7.73 -9.12 9.66
C PRO A 67 7.25 -8.78 8.24
N LEU A 68 7.48 -9.65 7.26
CA LEU A 68 6.96 -9.47 5.90
C LEU A 68 5.42 -9.52 5.87
N GLU A 69 4.80 -10.44 6.62
CA GLU A 69 3.34 -10.49 6.75
C GLU A 69 2.76 -9.25 7.42
N ASP A 70 3.37 -8.81 8.52
CA ASP A 70 2.94 -7.64 9.29
C ASP A 70 3.04 -6.36 8.43
N GLN A 71 4.17 -6.18 7.73
CA GLN A 71 4.36 -5.03 6.84
C GLN A 71 3.37 -5.04 5.67
N ARG A 72 3.10 -6.22 5.08
CA ARG A 72 2.13 -6.35 4.00
C ARG A 72 0.75 -5.89 4.47
N LEU A 73 0.33 -6.31 5.66
CA LEU A 73 -0.96 -5.93 6.24
C LEU A 73 -1.09 -4.40 6.41
N VAL A 74 -0.04 -3.74 6.88
CA VAL A 74 -0.01 -2.26 6.98
C VAL A 74 -0.14 -1.62 5.60
N ILE A 75 0.60 -2.11 4.60
CA ILE A 75 0.58 -1.57 3.24
C ILE A 75 -0.78 -1.78 2.56
N THR A 76 -1.40 -2.95 2.72
CA THR A 76 -2.76 -3.20 2.27
C THR A 76 -3.73 -2.20 2.91
N HIS A 77 -3.62 -1.99 4.23
CA HIS A 77 -4.49 -1.06 4.93
C HIS A 77 -4.34 0.39 4.46
N ILE A 78 -3.12 0.82 4.11
CA ILE A 78 -2.87 2.14 3.51
C ILE A 78 -3.56 2.24 2.14
N SER A 79 -3.40 1.23 1.29
CA SER A 79 -4.05 1.19 -0.04
C SER A 79 -5.58 1.27 0.06
N ASP A 80 -6.18 0.50 0.96
CA ASP A 80 -7.63 0.50 1.21
C ASP A 80 -8.09 1.86 1.71
N THR A 81 -7.36 2.45 2.67
CA THR A 81 -7.66 3.77 3.22
C THR A 81 -7.62 4.86 2.16
N LEU A 82 -6.61 4.86 1.28
CA LEU A 82 -6.52 5.82 0.18
C LEU A 82 -7.67 5.66 -0.82
N THR A 83 -8.02 4.41 -1.12
CA THR A 83 -9.15 4.09 -2.01
C THR A 83 -10.48 4.57 -1.43
N ASP A 84 -10.69 4.39 -0.13
CA ASP A 84 -11.90 4.83 0.55
C ASP A 84 -11.94 6.34 0.76
N ALA A 85 -10.81 6.97 1.07
CA ALA A 85 -10.71 8.43 1.12
C ALA A 85 -11.09 9.05 -0.23
N LYS A 86 -10.58 8.51 -1.34
CA LYS A 86 -10.97 8.94 -2.69
C LYS A 86 -12.48 8.87 -2.91
N LYS A 87 -13.13 7.77 -2.51
CA LYS A 87 -14.60 7.63 -2.63
C LYS A 87 -15.34 8.65 -1.77
N GLN A 88 -14.89 8.90 -0.54
CA GLN A 88 -15.53 9.85 0.37
C GLN A 88 -15.44 11.29 -0.15
N TYR A 89 -14.35 11.66 -0.81
CA TYR A 89 -14.16 12.98 -1.39
C TYR A 89 -14.66 13.13 -2.83
N ALA A 90 -15.26 12.09 -3.41
CA ALA A 90 -15.72 12.10 -4.81
C ALA A 90 -16.69 13.25 -5.13
N SER A 91 -17.61 13.58 -4.22
CA SER A 91 -18.53 14.72 -4.42
C SER A 91 -17.80 16.06 -4.44
N VAL A 92 -16.77 16.22 -3.60
CA VAL A 92 -15.94 17.44 -3.55
C VAL A 92 -15.18 17.62 -4.86
N PHE A 93 -14.63 16.54 -5.43
CA PHE A 93 -13.97 16.58 -6.73
C PHE A 93 -14.94 16.96 -7.86
N GLN A 94 -16.14 16.35 -7.89
CA GLN A 94 -17.16 16.67 -8.90
C GLN A 94 -17.65 18.12 -8.79
N GLU A 95 -17.95 18.60 -7.58
CA GLU A 95 -18.41 19.98 -7.36
C GLU A 95 -17.34 21.00 -7.75
N TYR A 96 -16.07 20.70 -7.45
CA TYR A 96 -14.94 21.53 -7.88
C TYR A 96 -14.79 21.58 -9.40
N GLU A 97 -14.86 20.44 -10.09
CA GLU A 97 -14.82 20.39 -11.56
C GLU A 97 -15.97 21.18 -12.18
N GLN A 98 -17.19 21.04 -11.66
CA GLN A 98 -18.36 21.79 -12.11
C GLN A 98 -18.18 23.30 -11.93
N LEU A 99 -17.73 23.74 -10.75
CA LEU A 99 -17.47 25.15 -10.47
C LEU A 99 -16.40 25.72 -11.42
N ASN A 100 -15.30 24.99 -11.62
CA ASN A 100 -14.23 25.41 -12.49
C ASN A 100 -14.69 25.51 -13.96
N GLN A 101 -15.55 24.59 -14.42
CA GLN A 101 -16.17 24.68 -15.75
C GLN A 101 -17.13 25.86 -15.87
N SER A 102 -17.91 26.18 -14.84
CA SER A 102 -18.82 27.33 -14.84
C SER A 102 -18.09 28.67 -14.86
N ILE A 103 -17.00 28.81 -14.11
CA ILE A 103 -16.20 30.04 -14.04
C ILE A 103 -15.45 30.30 -15.35
N ASN A 104 -14.92 29.26 -15.99
CA ASN A 104 -14.14 29.39 -17.23
C ASN A 104 -14.99 29.36 -18.53
N LYS A 105 -16.32 29.33 -18.40
CA LYS A 105 -17.27 29.42 -19.55
C LYS A 105 -17.81 30.83 -19.79
N GLU A 106 -17.50 31.80 -18.93
CA GLU A 106 -17.66 33.25 -19.18
C GLU A 106 -16.38 33.84 -19.80
#